data_AF-A0A350QIR6-F1
#
_entry.id   AF-A0A350QIR6-F1
#
_cell.length_a   1.000
_cell.length_b   1.000
_cell.length_c   1.000
_cell.angle_alpha   90.00
_cell.angle_beta   90.00
_cell.angle_gamma   90.00
#
_symmetry.space_group_name_H-M   'P 1'
#
loop_
_entity.id
_entity.type
_entity.pdbx_description
1 polymer ?
#
loop_
_entity_poly.entity_id
_entity_poly.type
_entity_poly.pdbx_seq_one_letter_code
_entity_poly.pdbx_strand_id
1 'polypeptide(L)' 'LKRSLAPDEFGIFFGTAHPAKFKEQVENILGSPIPLPPALAACAAESGLSVDIAADFSALEQVIRTLKRT' A
#
# COMPACT_ATOMS: atom_id res chain seq x y z
N LEU A 1 19.74 11.63 9.90
CA LEU A 1 20.56 12.45 8.98
C LEU A 1 21.06 13.78 9.56
N LYS A 2 20.30 14.54 10.38
CA LYS A 2 20.86 15.74 11.07
C LYS A 2 22.14 15.46 11.90
N ARG A 3 22.34 14.22 12.34
CA ARG A 3 23.52 13.78 13.12
C ARG A 3 24.66 13.21 12.24
N SER A 4 24.52 13.17 10.91
CA SER A 4 25.42 12.45 10.00
C SER A 4 25.73 13.20 8.71
N LEU A 5 25.07 14.34 8.44
CA LEU A 5 25.35 15.19 7.30
C LEU A 5 26.56 16.07 7.59
N ALA A 6 27.51 16.15 6.66
CA ALA A 6 28.59 17.11 6.72
C ALA A 6 28.06 18.55 6.52
N PRO A 7 28.80 19.59 6.94
CA PRO A 7 28.52 20.96 6.54
C PRO A 7 28.57 21.00 5.00
N ASP A 8 27.49 21.45 4.36
CA ASP A 8 27.28 21.53 2.89
C ASP A 8 26.63 20.33 2.19
N GLU A 9 26.19 19.30 2.92
CA GLU A 9 25.38 18.22 2.33
C GLU A 9 23.87 18.47 2.44
N PHE A 10 23.14 18.09 1.38
CA PHE A 10 21.67 18.10 1.35
C PHE A 10 21.11 16.67 1.32
N GLY A 11 20.36 16.30 2.36
CA GLY A 11 19.70 15.01 2.43
C GLY A 11 18.32 15.04 1.76
N ILE A 12 18.10 14.18 0.77
CA ILE A 12 16.80 13.96 0.14
C ILE A 12 16.24 12.61 0.60
N PHE A 13 14.95 12.60 0.93
CA PHE A 13 14.21 11.37 1.21
C PHE A 13 13.10 11.20 0.18
N PHE A 14 13.05 10.02 -0.44
CA PHE A 14 11.94 9.64 -1.28
C PHE A 14 10.90 8.94 -0.42
N GLY A 15 9.77 9.62 -0.21
CA GLY A 15 8.58 8.96 0.31
C GLY A 15 8.06 7.98 -0.74
N THR A 16 8.29 6.69 -0.53
CA THR A 16 7.90 5.63 -1.48
C THR A 16 6.40 5.35 -1.50
N ALA A 17 5.66 5.84 -0.49
CA ALA A 17 4.23 5.68 -0.38
C ALA A 17 3.57 6.83 0.40
N HIS A 18 2.29 7.07 0.13
CA HIS A 18 1.46 7.96 0.93
C HIS A 18 1.12 7.32 2.29
N PRO A 19 1.15 8.05 3.43
CA PRO A 19 0.90 7.50 4.77
C PRO A 19 -0.42 6.74 4.90
N ALA A 20 -1.45 7.19 4.18
CA ALA A 20 -2.76 6.54 4.15
C ALA A 20 -2.74 5.06 3.69
N LYS A 21 -1.71 4.61 2.97
CA LYS A 21 -1.53 3.19 2.61
C LYS A 21 -1.30 2.30 3.84
N PHE A 22 -0.82 2.89 4.94
CA PHE A 22 -0.49 2.20 6.20
C PHE A 22 -1.21 2.87 7.37
N LYS A 23 -2.49 3.23 7.17
CA LYS A 23 -3.27 4.07 8.09
C LYS A 23 -3.16 3.64 9.55
N GLU A 24 -3.48 2.38 9.87
CA GLU A 24 -3.46 1.87 11.24
C GLU A 24 -2.09 2.04 11.92
N GLN A 25 -1.03 1.65 11.23
CA GLN A 25 0.34 1.75 11.75
C GLN A 25 0.76 3.21 11.96
N VAL A 26 0.41 4.09 11.02
CA VAL A 26 0.72 5.52 11.08
C VAL A 26 -0.05 6.20 12.20
N GLU A 27 -1.35 5.92 12.36
CA GLU A 27 -2.19 6.48 13.42
C GLU A 27 -1.73 6.01 14.81
N ASN A 28 -1.34 4.74 14.95
CA ASN A 28 -0.77 4.20 16.19
C ASN A 28 0.55 4.90 16.58
N ILE A 29 1.42 5.19 15.60
CA ILE A 29 2.70 5.88 15.84
C ILE A 29 2.47 7.37 16.16
N LEU A 30 1.54 8.02 15.47
CA LEU A 30 1.27 9.46 15.63
C LEU A 30 0.33 9.77 16.81
N GLY A 31 -0.44 8.79 17.28
CA GLY A 31 -1.49 8.99 18.30
C GLY A 31 -2.66 9.86 17.82
N SER A 32 -2.79 10.06 16.51
CA SER A 32 -3.79 10.94 15.91
C SER A 32 -4.31 10.37 14.59
N PRO A 33 -5.59 10.57 14.26
CA PRO A 33 -6.15 10.10 13.00
C PRO A 33 -5.55 10.85 11.82
N ILE A 34 -5.37 10.16 10.69
CA ILE A 34 -4.95 10.78 9.43
C ILE A 34 -6.15 10.83 8.46
N PRO A 35 -6.35 11.95 7.75
CA PRO A 35 -7.42 12.05 6.77
C PRO A 35 -7.13 11.10 5.60
N LEU A 36 -8.14 10.32 5.20
CA LEU A 36 -8.06 9.46 4.04
C LEU A 36 -8.30 10.28 2.77
N PRO A 37 -7.39 10.28 1.78
CA PRO A 37 -7.62 10.94 0.50
C PRO A 37 -8.91 10.45 -0.19
N PRO A 38 -9.67 11.33 -0.88
CA PRO A 38 -10.94 10.96 -1.51
C PRO A 38 -10.85 9.76 -2.45
N ALA A 39 -9.76 9.66 -3.23
CA ALA A 39 -9.53 8.54 -4.15
C ALA A 39 -9.38 7.19 -3.41
N LEU A 40 -8.71 7.17 -2.26
CA LEU A 40 -8.57 5.98 -1.43
C LEU A 40 -9.87 5.65 -0.70
N ALA A 41 -10.62 6.67 -0.28
CA ALA A 41 -11.93 6.50 0.35
C ALA A 41 -12.96 5.87 -0.60
N ALA A 42 -12.95 6.29 -1.87
CA ALA A 42 -13.80 5.69 -2.91
C ALA A 42 -13.45 4.21 -3.13
N CYS A 43 -12.16 3.89 -3.31
CA CYS A 43 -11.71 2.50 -3.51
C CYS A 43 -11.97 1.60 -2.31
N ALA A 44 -11.81 2.11 -1.08
CA ALA A 44 -12.06 1.34 0.14
C ALA A 44 -13.53 0.94 0.34
N ALA A 45 -14.47 1.62 -0.34
CA ALA A 45 -15.89 1.29 -0.30
C ALA A 45 -16.28 0.20 -1.32
N GLU A 46 -15.40 -0.18 -2.24
CA GLU A 46 -15.67 -1.20 -3.24
C GLU A 46 -15.51 -2.62 -2.65
N SER A 47 -16.29 -3.57 -3.16
CA SER A 47 -16.14 -4.98 -2.82
C SER A 47 -14.88 -5.55 -3.45
N GLY A 48 -14.03 -6.20 -2.66
CA GLY A 48 -12.89 -6.94 -3.19
C GLY A 48 -13.30 -8.04 -4.17
N LEU A 49 -12.59 -8.14 -5.28
CA LEU A 49 -12.78 -9.19 -6.30
C LEU A 49 -11.71 -10.30 -6.19
N SER A 50 -10.93 -10.28 -5.12
CA SER A 50 -9.86 -11.24 -4.87
C SER A 50 -10.41 -12.64 -4.58
N VAL A 51 -9.67 -13.66 -5.03
CA VAL A 51 -9.95 -15.07 -4.74
C VAL A 51 -8.76 -15.67 -4.02
N ASP A 52 -9.02 -16.47 -2.99
CA ASP A 52 -7.97 -17.20 -2.28
C ASP A 52 -7.54 -18.43 -3.08
N ILE A 53 -6.22 -18.60 -3.23
CA ILE A 53 -5.62 -19.72 -3.95
C ILE A 53 -4.48 -20.31 -3.13
N ALA A 54 -4.25 -21.61 -3.27
CA ALA A 54 -3.06 -22.24 -2.71
C ALA A 54 -1.80 -21.70 -3.39
N ALA A 55 -0.68 -21.68 -2.66
CA ALA A 55 0.64 -21.33 -3.20
C ALA A 55 1.20 -22.48 -4.08
N ASP A 56 0.45 -22.84 -5.12
CA ASP A 56 0.71 -23.92 -6.06
C ASP A 56 0.56 -23.42 -7.51
N PHE A 57 1.46 -23.86 -8.38
CA PHE A 57 1.49 -23.42 -9.76
C PHE A 57 0.26 -23.90 -10.55
N SER A 58 -0.16 -25.14 -10.36
CA SER A 58 -1.31 -25.70 -11.06
C SER A 58 -2.60 -25.00 -10.65
N ALA A 59 -2.75 -24.67 -9.37
CA ALA A 59 -3.86 -23.89 -8.85
C ALA A 59 -3.92 -22.48 -9.48
N LEU A 60 -2.78 -21.79 -9.57
CA LEU A 60 -2.68 -20.48 -10.21
C LEU A 60 -3.05 -20.54 -11.70
N GLU A 61 -2.49 -21.51 -12.43
CA GLU A 61 -2.74 -21.67 -13.86
C GLU A 61 -4.24 -21.88 -14.16
N GLN A 62 -4.91 -22.72 -13.38
CA GLN A 62 -6.33 -23.00 -13.53
C GLN A 62 -7.19 -21.74 -13.33
N VAL A 63 -6.87 -20.93 -12.30
CA VAL A 63 -7.57 -19.68 -12.03
C VAL A 63 -7.40 -18.71 -13.20
N ILE A 64 -6.17 -18.49 -13.66
CA ILE A 64 -5.89 -17.59 -14.79
C ILE A 64 -6.65 -18.01 -16.05
N ARG A 65 -6.71 -19.32 -16.35
CA ARG A 65 -7.43 -19.84 -17.52
C ARG A 65 -8.95 -19.67 -17.43
N THR A 66 -9.50 -19.58 -16.23
CA THR A 66 -10.95 -19.43 -16.00
C THR A 66 -11.40 -17.96 -16.06
N LEU A 67 -10.46 -17.01 -15.92
CA LEU A 67 -10.75 -15.58 -16.09
C LEU A 67 -11.14 -15.30 -17.55
N LYS A 68 -12.42 -14.97 -17.78
CA LYS A 68 -12.90 -14.54 -19.09
C LYS A 68 -12.34 -13.16 -19.40
N ARG A 69 -11.88 -12.93 -20.63
CA ARG A 69 -11.63 -11.57 -21.14
C ARG A 69 -13.00 -10.89 -21.29
N THR A 70 -13.29 -9.98 -20.37
CA THR A 70 -14.36 -9.00 -20.51
C THR A 70 -14.07 -8.05 -21.65
#